data_AF-A0A937RK70-F1
#
_entry.id   AF-A0A937RK70-F1
#
_cell.length_a   1.000
_cell.length_b   1.000
_cell.length_c   1.000
_cell.angle_alpha   90.00
_cell.angle_beta   90.00
_cell.angle_gamma   90.00
#
_symmetry.space_group_name_H-M   'P 1'
#
loop_
_entity.id
_entity.type
_entity.pdbx_description
1 polymer ?
#
loop_
_entity_poly.entity_id
_entity_poly.type
_entity_poly.pdbx_seq_one_letter_code
_entity_poly.pdbx_strand_id
1 'polypeptide(L)'
;MDQAGTDQAGTDVDGRWLARAVELARRCPPSATAFSVGAVIVGPDGEAVLAEGWSRAADPHDHAEEAALRDFAPRDPRLAGATLYSSLEPCSARASRPRTCAELTIEAGIGRVVFAWREPALFVDCQGAELLAAAGVTVVERPDLAGGVREANAHLLPGR
;
A
#
# COMPACT_ATOMS: atom_id res chain seq x y z
N MET A 1 18.21 16.21 25.99
CA MET A 1 17.19 16.49 24.96
C MET A 1 17.65 15.75 23.73
N ASP A 2 17.32 14.46 23.63
CA ASP A 2 17.67 13.63 22.46
C ASP A 2 16.41 12.88 22.04
N GLN A 3 15.63 13.50 21.15
CA GLN A 3 14.49 12.86 20.47
C GLN A 3 14.88 12.25 19.11
N ALA A 4 16.16 12.29 18.71
CA ALA A 4 16.60 11.81 17.40
C ALA A 4 16.66 10.27 17.24
N GLY A 5 16.57 9.51 18.33
CA GLY A 5 16.77 8.06 18.32
C GLY A 5 15.55 7.23 17.87
N THR A 6 14.33 7.72 18.08
CA THR A 6 13.08 6.98 17.77
C THR A 6 12.60 7.20 16.34
N ASP A 7 12.80 8.40 15.77
CA ASP A 7 12.37 8.73 14.41
C ASP A 7 13.22 8.07 13.33
N GLN A 8 14.53 7.90 13.57
CA GLN A 8 15.42 7.24 12.61
C GLN A 8 15.14 5.73 12.49
N ALA A 9 14.88 5.06 13.62
CA ALA A 9 14.55 3.64 13.63
C ALA A 9 13.20 3.35 12.95
N GLY A 10 12.19 4.18 13.18
CA GLY A 10 10.91 4.08 12.47
C GLY A 10 11.04 4.32 10.96
N THR A 11 11.87 5.30 10.56
CA THR A 11 12.14 5.61 9.15
C THR A 11 12.86 4.47 8.42
N ASP A 12 13.78 3.77 9.10
CA ASP A 12 14.50 2.62 8.56
C ASP A 12 13.60 1.38 8.39
N VAL A 13 12.76 1.09 9.38
CA VAL A 13 11.76 0.00 9.32
C VAL A 13 10.76 0.24 8.18
N ASP A 14 10.26 1.47 8.05
CA ASP A 14 9.35 1.83 6.96
C ASP A 14 10.01 1.63 5.59
N GLY A 15 11.29 2.00 5.47
CA GLY A 15 12.04 1.85 4.24
C GLY A 15 12.19 0.39 3.83
N ARG A 16 12.51 -0.48 4.80
CA ARG A 16 12.60 -1.94 4.59
C ARG A 16 11.28 -2.51 4.05
N TRP A 17 10.16 -2.20 4.68
CA TRP A 17 8.87 -2.79 4.28
C TRP A 17 8.30 -2.20 3.00
N LEU A 18 8.54 -0.91 2.72
CA LEU A 18 8.23 -0.34 1.41
C LEU A 18 9.09 -0.92 0.30
N ALA A 19 10.38 -1.16 0.54
CA ALA A 19 11.22 -1.85 -0.44
C ALA A 19 10.66 -3.24 -0.76
N ARG A 20 10.20 -3.98 0.26
CA ARG A 20 9.51 -5.26 0.05
C ARG A 20 8.22 -5.12 -0.76
N ALA A 21 7.39 -4.11 -0.48
CA ALA A 21 6.20 -3.83 -1.28
C ALA A 21 6.55 -3.53 -2.76
N VAL A 22 7.64 -2.83 -3.03
CA VAL A 22 8.13 -2.60 -4.40
C VAL A 22 8.58 -3.90 -5.08
N GLU A 23 9.26 -4.80 -4.37
CA GLU A 23 9.63 -6.12 -4.90
C GLU A 23 8.39 -6.93 -5.30
N LEU A 24 7.35 -6.90 -4.48
CA LEU A 24 6.07 -7.55 -4.77
C LEU A 24 5.40 -6.94 -6.01
N ALA A 25 5.45 -5.62 -6.18
CA ALA A 25 4.93 -4.95 -7.38
C ALA A 25 5.58 -5.47 -8.67
N ARG A 26 6.88 -5.82 -8.65
CA ARG A 26 7.60 -6.38 -9.81
C ARG A 26 7.14 -7.78 -10.20
N ARG A 27 6.36 -8.46 -9.35
CA ARG A 27 5.77 -9.79 -9.61
C ARG A 27 4.42 -9.74 -10.32
N CYS A 28 3.83 -8.55 -10.46
CA CYS A 28 2.52 -8.41 -11.05
C CYS A 28 2.53 -8.86 -12.52
N PRO A 29 1.51 -9.63 -12.96
CA PRO A 29 1.24 -9.78 -14.38
C PRO A 29 1.11 -8.42 -15.06
N PRO A 30 1.59 -8.28 -16.32
CA PRO A 30 1.56 -7.00 -17.03
C PRO A 30 0.12 -6.53 -17.26
N SER A 31 -0.08 -5.22 -17.30
CA SER A 31 -1.36 -4.59 -17.62
C SER A 31 -1.12 -3.28 -18.35
N ALA A 32 -2.03 -2.88 -19.23
CA ALA A 32 -2.04 -1.54 -19.85
C ALA A 32 -3.03 -0.58 -19.17
N THR A 33 -3.84 -1.08 -18.23
CA THR A 33 -5.01 -0.38 -17.68
C THR A 33 -5.06 -0.41 -16.16
N ALA A 34 -4.00 -0.89 -15.50
CA ALA A 34 -3.90 -0.93 -14.05
C ALA A 34 -2.44 -0.95 -13.60
N PHE A 35 -2.13 -0.22 -12.53
CA PHE A 35 -0.80 -0.23 -11.93
C PHE A 35 -0.41 -1.61 -11.38
N SER A 36 0.88 -1.92 -11.46
CA SER A 36 1.54 -2.97 -10.69
C SER A 36 1.84 -2.43 -9.30
N VAL A 37 1.16 -2.98 -8.29
CA VAL A 37 1.26 -2.55 -6.89
C VAL A 37 1.59 -3.79 -6.05
N GLY A 38 2.39 -3.60 -5.02
CA GLY A 38 2.63 -4.59 -3.97
C GLY A 38 2.26 -4.03 -2.61
N ALA A 39 1.87 -4.90 -1.70
CA ALA A 39 1.44 -4.55 -0.36
C ALA A 39 1.94 -5.57 0.67
N VAL A 40 2.30 -5.09 1.85
CA VAL A 40 2.72 -5.90 3.00
C VAL A 40 1.97 -5.42 4.23
N ILE A 41 1.39 -6.34 4.99
CA ILE A 41 0.80 -6.05 6.30
C ILE A 41 1.78 -6.56 7.36
N VAL A 42 2.23 -5.67 8.22
CA VAL A 42 3.19 -5.97 9.29
C VAL A 42 2.53 -5.76 10.64
N GLY A 43 2.81 -6.66 11.58
CA GLY A 43 2.30 -6.63 12.93
C GLY A 43 2.77 -5.40 13.73
N PRO A 44 2.16 -5.17 14.89
CA PRO A 44 2.43 -4.00 15.73
C PRO A 44 3.86 -3.94 16.29
N ASP A 45 4.60 -5.06 16.25
CA ASP A 45 6.02 -5.11 16.62
C ASP A 45 6.95 -4.53 15.54
N GLY A 46 6.44 -4.26 14.34
CA GLY A 46 7.21 -3.74 13.21
C GLY A 46 8.09 -4.79 12.51
N GLU A 47 8.02 -6.06 12.91
CA GLU A 47 8.89 -7.14 12.42
C GLU A 47 8.10 -8.28 11.76
N ALA A 48 6.96 -8.68 12.33
CA ALA A 48 6.22 -9.84 11.85
C ALA A 48 5.39 -9.52 10.59
N VAL A 49 5.69 -10.14 9.45
CA VAL A 49 4.82 -10.07 8.28
C VAL A 49 3.58 -10.93 8.51
N LEU A 50 2.41 -10.30 8.52
CA LEU A 50 1.12 -10.95 8.67
C LEU A 50 0.55 -11.42 7.33
N ALA A 51 0.77 -10.63 6.28
CA ALA A 51 0.37 -10.97 4.92
C ALA A 51 1.13 -10.16 3.86
N GLU A 52 1.17 -10.69 2.65
CA GLU A 52 1.70 -10.04 1.46
C GLU A 52 0.68 -10.13 0.33
N GLY A 53 0.66 -9.12 -0.54
CA GLY A 53 -0.20 -9.10 -1.72
C GLY A 53 0.46 -8.35 -2.87
N TRP A 54 0.09 -8.69 -4.10
CA TRP A 54 0.42 -7.90 -5.28
C TRP A 54 -0.73 -7.96 -6.27
N SER A 55 -0.84 -6.92 -7.09
CA SER A 55 -1.94 -6.80 -8.05
C SER A 55 -1.96 -8.00 -9.00
N ARG A 56 -3.16 -8.48 -9.29
CA ARG A 56 -3.41 -9.54 -10.28
C ARG A 56 -2.74 -10.88 -9.98
N ALA A 57 -2.40 -11.16 -8.72
CA ALA A 57 -1.79 -12.42 -8.32
C ALA A 57 -2.72 -13.63 -8.51
N ALA A 58 -3.99 -13.49 -8.14
CA ALA A 58 -4.99 -14.56 -8.20
C ALA A 58 -6.15 -14.23 -9.16
N ASP A 59 -6.63 -12.99 -9.16
CA ASP A 59 -7.69 -12.50 -10.06
C ASP A 59 -7.22 -11.24 -10.82
N PRO A 60 -7.50 -11.11 -12.14
CA PRO A 60 -7.11 -9.94 -12.95
C PRO A 60 -7.57 -8.57 -12.44
N HIS A 61 -8.51 -8.52 -11.50
CA HIS A 61 -9.05 -7.31 -10.91
C HIS A 61 -8.51 -7.00 -9.51
N ASP A 62 -7.74 -7.91 -8.91
CA ASP A 62 -7.19 -7.73 -7.57
C ASP A 62 -6.20 -6.57 -7.52
N HIS A 63 -6.41 -5.69 -6.54
CA HIS A 63 -5.40 -4.75 -6.07
C HIS A 63 -4.55 -5.41 -4.99
N ALA A 64 -3.35 -4.90 -4.76
CA ALA A 64 -2.39 -5.49 -3.83
C ALA A 64 -2.91 -5.48 -2.38
N GLU A 65 -3.53 -4.39 -1.94
CA GLU A 65 -4.10 -4.22 -0.61
C GLU A 65 -5.28 -5.18 -0.39
N GLU A 66 -6.14 -5.35 -1.40
CA GLU A 66 -7.25 -6.31 -1.38
C GLU A 66 -6.71 -7.75 -1.30
N ALA A 67 -5.64 -8.06 -2.04
CA ALA A 67 -5.00 -9.37 -1.97
C ALA A 67 -4.39 -9.63 -0.57
N ALA A 68 -3.69 -8.65 0.01
CA ALA A 68 -3.08 -8.78 1.33
C ALA A 68 -4.12 -8.90 2.47
N LEU A 69 -5.28 -8.24 2.33
CA LEU A 69 -6.36 -8.27 3.32
C LEU A 69 -7.30 -9.48 3.20
N ARG A 70 -7.20 -10.28 2.13
CA ARG A 70 -8.18 -11.32 1.76
C ARG A 70 -8.54 -12.31 2.87
N ASP A 71 -7.55 -12.71 3.66
CA ASP A 71 -7.69 -13.75 4.70
C ASP A 71 -8.02 -13.19 6.09
N PHE A 72 -8.34 -11.90 6.17
CA PHE A 72 -8.74 -11.22 7.40
C PHE A 72 -10.21 -10.82 7.34
N ALA A 73 -10.92 -11.09 8.42
CA ALA A 73 -12.27 -10.53 8.58
C ALA A 73 -12.18 -9.00 8.81
N PRO A 74 -13.26 -8.24 8.56
CA PRO A 74 -13.38 -6.88 9.06
C PRO A 74 -13.05 -6.81 10.55
N ARG A 75 -12.21 -5.84 10.95
CA ARG A 75 -11.71 -5.67 12.33
C ARG A 75 -11.09 -6.94 12.95
N ASP A 76 -10.43 -7.76 12.15
CA ASP A 76 -9.72 -8.95 12.64
C ASP A 76 -8.71 -8.56 13.74
N PRO A 77 -8.72 -9.22 14.91
CA PRO A 77 -7.83 -8.86 16.02
C PRO A 77 -6.34 -8.99 15.68
N ARG A 78 -5.98 -9.80 14.67
CA ARG A 78 -4.59 -9.90 14.17
C ARG A 78 -4.10 -8.60 13.54
N LEU A 79 -5.01 -7.76 13.04
CA LEU A 79 -4.70 -6.49 12.41
C LEU A 79 -4.67 -5.31 13.40
N ALA A 80 -5.01 -5.54 14.67
CA ALA A 80 -5.00 -4.51 15.68
C ALA A 80 -3.57 -3.96 15.87
N GLY A 81 -3.39 -2.68 15.57
CA GLY A 81 -2.07 -2.01 15.60
C GLY A 81 -1.13 -2.37 14.45
N ALA A 82 -1.58 -3.14 13.47
CA ALA A 82 -0.80 -3.46 12.28
C ALA A 82 -0.61 -2.23 11.37
N THR A 83 0.45 -2.26 10.56
CA THR A 83 0.73 -1.29 9.52
C THR A 83 0.58 -1.93 8.14
N LEU A 84 -0.13 -1.25 7.23
CA LEU A 84 -0.13 -1.58 5.81
C LEU A 84 0.94 -0.74 5.09
N TYR A 85 1.89 -1.42 4.45
CA TYR A 85 2.84 -0.82 3.53
C TYR A 85 2.37 -1.09 2.10
N SER A 86 2.02 -0.06 1.34
CA SER A 86 1.64 -0.19 -0.08
C SER A 86 2.65 0.54 -0.96
N SER A 87 3.06 -0.05 -2.08
CA SER A 87 4.02 0.61 -2.98
C SER A 87 3.41 1.88 -3.60
N LEU A 88 2.10 1.87 -3.86
CA LEU A 88 1.33 2.98 -4.42
C LEU A 88 0.27 3.41 -3.40
N GLU A 89 -0.23 4.64 -3.49
CA GLU A 89 -1.38 5.09 -2.73
C GLU A 89 -2.58 4.14 -2.87
N PRO A 90 -3.20 3.69 -1.76
CA PRO A 90 -4.41 2.87 -1.82
C PRO A 90 -5.54 3.62 -2.50
N CYS A 91 -6.15 3.03 -3.54
CA CYS A 91 -7.11 3.75 -4.36
C CYS A 91 -8.33 4.26 -3.55
N SER A 92 -8.83 5.44 -3.93
CA SER A 92 -10.12 6.01 -3.50
C SER A 92 -11.25 5.79 -4.50
N ALA A 93 -10.95 5.29 -5.69
CA ALA A 93 -11.90 5.00 -6.75
C ALA A 93 -11.37 3.83 -7.60
N ARG A 94 -12.27 2.98 -8.07
CA ARG A 94 -11.98 1.92 -9.04
C ARG A 94 -13.25 1.46 -9.73
N ALA A 95 -13.12 1.03 -10.98
CA ALA A 95 -14.23 0.43 -11.73
C ALA A 95 -14.35 -1.09 -11.51
N SER A 96 -13.28 -1.74 -11.05
CA SER A 96 -13.16 -3.19 -11.02
C SER A 96 -13.94 -3.87 -9.88
N ARG A 97 -14.24 -3.14 -8.79
CA ARG A 97 -15.01 -3.61 -7.64
C ARG A 97 -15.77 -2.45 -6.97
N PRO A 98 -16.84 -2.73 -6.21
CA PRO A 98 -17.61 -1.68 -5.52
C PRO A 98 -16.88 -1.03 -4.33
N ARG A 99 -15.98 -1.76 -3.66
CA ARG A 99 -15.19 -1.24 -2.53
C ARG A 99 -13.77 -0.91 -2.95
N THR A 100 -13.28 0.24 -2.51
CA THR A 100 -11.95 0.77 -2.75
C THR A 100 -10.94 0.22 -1.76
N CYS A 101 -9.64 0.32 -2.08
CA CYS A 101 -8.59 -0.15 -1.16
C CYS A 101 -8.53 0.69 0.12
N ALA A 102 -8.81 1.99 0.04
CA ALA A 102 -8.96 2.84 1.22
C ALA A 102 -10.10 2.35 2.14
N GLU A 103 -11.29 2.08 1.58
CA GLU A 103 -12.43 1.54 2.35
C GLU A 103 -12.13 0.18 2.98
N LEU A 104 -11.54 -0.75 2.21
CA LEU A 104 -11.17 -2.07 2.72
C LEU A 104 -10.16 -1.97 3.89
N THR A 105 -9.21 -1.04 3.81
CA THR A 105 -8.21 -0.79 4.86
C THR A 105 -8.87 -0.26 6.14
N ILE A 106 -9.82 0.68 5.99
CA ILE A 106 -10.60 1.25 7.10
C ILE A 106 -11.48 0.16 7.76
N GLU A 107 -12.17 -0.64 6.95
CA GLU A 107 -13.03 -1.74 7.41
C GLU A 107 -12.22 -2.83 8.15
N ALA A 108 -11.01 -3.12 7.67
CA ALA A 108 -10.07 -4.03 8.32
C ALA A 108 -9.58 -3.54 9.68
N GLY A 109 -9.66 -2.23 9.96
CA GLY A 109 -9.21 -1.62 11.21
C GLY A 109 -7.70 -1.40 11.29
N ILE A 110 -7.02 -1.29 10.15
CA ILE A 110 -5.60 -0.92 10.08
C ILE A 110 -5.43 0.51 10.59
N GLY A 111 -4.55 0.70 11.59
CA GLY A 111 -4.33 1.99 12.23
C GLY A 111 -3.28 2.87 11.54
N ARG A 112 -2.44 2.28 10.68
CA ARG A 112 -1.33 2.97 10.01
C ARG A 112 -1.14 2.47 8.59
N VAL A 113 -0.98 3.41 7.66
CA VAL A 113 -0.67 3.15 6.25
C VAL A 113 0.58 3.94 5.87
N VAL A 114 1.50 3.27 5.19
CA VAL A 114 2.73 3.87 4.66
C VAL A 114 2.78 3.57 3.16
N PHE A 115 2.98 4.58 2.32
CA PHE A 115 3.12 4.36 0.89
C PHE A 115 4.18 5.24 0.23
N ALA A 116 4.74 4.75 -0.88
CA ALA A 116 5.89 5.39 -1.51
C ALA A 116 5.52 6.38 -2.63
N TRP A 117 4.44 6.14 -3.36
CA TRP A 117 4.09 6.99 -4.50
C TRP A 117 2.58 7.27 -4.56
N ARG A 118 2.21 8.56 -4.60
CA ARG A 118 0.84 8.96 -4.92
C ARG A 118 0.47 8.51 -6.32
N GLU A 119 -0.76 8.02 -6.48
CA GLU A 119 -1.23 7.55 -7.79
C GLU A 119 -1.25 8.74 -8.77
N PRO A 120 -0.51 8.69 -9.88
CA PRO A 120 -0.61 9.76 -10.87
C PRO A 120 -1.98 9.69 -11.55
N ALA A 121 -2.50 10.84 -11.97
CA ALA A 121 -3.79 10.96 -12.66
C ALA A 121 -3.76 10.36 -14.08
N LEU A 122 -3.62 9.03 -14.18
CA LEU A 122 -3.67 8.25 -15.41
C LEU A 122 -4.99 7.50 -15.55
N PHE A 123 -5.51 6.94 -14.45
CA PHE A 123 -6.76 6.17 -14.46
C PHE A 123 -7.84 6.80 -13.58
N VAL A 124 -7.45 7.38 -12.44
CA VAL A 124 -8.36 8.08 -11.52
C VAL A 124 -7.68 9.31 -10.91
N ASP A 125 -8.48 10.25 -10.41
CA ASP A 125 -8.02 11.31 -9.51
C ASP A 125 -8.07 10.76 -8.07
N CYS A 126 -6.95 10.20 -7.61
CA CYS A 126 -6.90 9.47 -6.35
C CYS A 126 -6.88 10.42 -5.14
N GLN A 127 -7.63 10.05 -4.11
CA GLN A 127 -7.78 10.75 -2.82
C GLN A 127 -7.67 9.75 -1.66
N GLY A 128 -6.87 8.70 -1.85
CA GLY A 128 -6.81 7.55 -0.94
C GLY A 128 -6.23 7.93 0.40
N ALA A 129 -5.12 8.67 0.37
CA ALA A 129 -4.47 9.20 1.56
C ALA A 129 -5.43 10.08 2.38
N GLU A 130 -6.20 10.92 1.71
CA GLU A 130 -7.16 11.84 2.34
C GLU A 130 -8.30 11.08 3.01
N LEU A 131 -8.87 10.06 2.34
CA LEU A 131 -9.94 9.23 2.91
C LEU A 131 -9.45 8.45 4.14
N LEU A 132 -8.25 7.87 4.07
CA LEU A 132 -7.63 7.15 5.18
C LEU A 132 -7.40 8.08 6.39
N ALA A 133 -6.80 9.24 6.16
CA ALA A 133 -6.55 10.22 7.21
C ALA A 133 -7.85 10.73 7.86
N ALA A 134 -8.88 11.00 7.06
CA ALA A 134 -10.20 11.43 7.56
C ALA A 134 -10.88 10.35 8.42
N ALA A 135 -10.58 9.07 8.17
CA ALA A 135 -11.06 7.95 8.98
C ALA A 135 -10.20 7.67 10.24
N GLY A 136 -9.18 8.49 10.50
CA GLY A 136 -8.30 8.36 11.66
C GLY A 136 -7.14 7.38 11.49
N VAL A 137 -6.86 6.93 10.26
CA VAL A 137 -5.67 6.14 9.95
C VAL A 137 -4.46 7.07 9.90
N THR A 138 -3.35 6.68 10.54
CA THR A 138 -2.09 7.41 10.41
C THR A 138 -1.51 7.15 9.03
N VAL A 139 -1.35 8.19 8.21
CA VAL A 139 -0.82 8.08 6.85
C VAL A 139 0.59 8.66 6.79
N VAL A 140 1.54 7.89 6.25
CA VAL A 140 2.93 8.31 6.03
C VAL A 140 3.29 8.15 4.56
N GLU A 141 3.75 9.23 3.95
CA GLU A 141 4.21 9.25 2.56
C GLU A 141 5.74 9.19 2.52
N ARG A 142 6.29 8.29 1.70
CA ARG A 142 7.73 8.10 1.49
C ARG A 142 8.13 8.29 0.03
N PRO A 143 8.00 9.52 -0.51
CA PRO A 143 8.31 9.81 -1.91
C PRO A 143 9.78 9.54 -2.28
N ASP A 144 10.67 9.49 -1.29
CA ASP A 144 12.08 9.09 -1.44
C ASP A 144 12.23 7.66 -1.97
N LEU A 145 11.22 6.80 -1.80
CA LEU A 145 11.21 5.40 -2.26
C LEU A 145 10.35 5.20 -3.53
N ALA A 146 9.78 6.25 -4.10
CA ALA A 146 8.91 6.18 -5.28
C ALA A 146 9.61 5.66 -6.54
N GLY A 147 10.95 5.79 -6.62
CA GLY A 147 11.73 5.42 -7.80
C GLY A 147 11.50 3.98 -8.25
N GLY A 148 11.57 3.03 -7.31
CA GLY A 148 11.34 1.61 -7.61
C GLY A 148 9.90 1.31 -8.03
N VAL A 149 8.92 2.06 -7.51
CA VAL A 149 7.50 1.91 -7.88
C VAL A 149 7.25 2.43 -9.30
N ARG A 150 7.83 3.59 -9.64
CA ARG A 150 7.77 4.16 -11.00
C ARG A 150 8.45 3.24 -12.01
N GLU A 151 9.57 2.62 -11.65
CA GLU A 151 10.22 1.62 -12.50
C GLU A 151 9.32 0.41 -12.78
N ALA A 152 8.69 -0.15 -11.74
CA ALA A 152 7.76 -1.28 -11.88
C ALA A 152 6.56 -0.93 -12.77
N ASN A 153 6.19 0.35 -12.83
CA ASN A 153 5.06 0.88 -13.59
C ASN A 153 5.46 1.62 -14.87
N ALA A 154 6.73 1.59 -15.27
CA ALA A 154 7.22 2.41 -16.38
C ALA A 154 6.60 2.06 -17.74
N HIS A 155 5.97 0.89 -17.84
CA HIS A 155 5.22 0.45 -19.02
C HIS A 155 3.88 1.20 -19.19
N LEU A 156 3.39 1.88 -18.16
CA LEU A 156 2.16 2.68 -18.17
C LEU A 156 2.42 4.18 -18.33
N LEU A 157 3.63 4.61 -17.99
CA LEU A 157 4.00 6.02 -17.99
C LEU A 157 4.38 6.46 -19.42
N PRO A 158 3.76 7.51 -19.99
CA PRO A 158 4.10 7.98 -21.32
C PRO A 158 5.53 8.55 -21.37
N GLY A 159 6.29 8.20 -22.42
CA GLY A 159 7.53 8.89 -22.80
C GLY A 159 8.82 8.41 -22.12
N ARG A 160 9.25 7.19 -22.40
CA ARG A 160 10.69 6.90 -22.46
C ARG A 160 11.24 7.28 -23.83
#